data_AF-A0A4S8KIX0-F1
#
_entry.id   AF-A0A4S8KIX0-F1
#
_cell.length_a   1.000
_cell.length_b   1.000
_cell.length_c   1.000
_cell.angle_alpha   90.00
_cell.angle_beta   90.00
_cell.angle_gamma   90.00
#
_symmetry.space_group_name_H-M   'P 1'
#
loop_
_entity.id
_entity.type
_entity.pdbx_description
1 polymer ?
#
loop_
_entity_poly.entity_id
_entity_poly.type
_entity_poly.pdbx_seq_one_letter_code
_entity_poly.pdbx_strand_id
1 'polypeptide(L)'
;IDLVFNCTCFIYIGAWLPFQSYTDPALGLSLGRLVLLFVGILVFRRIPSVLMLYPWIEEIEGWRQAVFTGHFGPMGVGAIFVSTLAATRLPEPKYPPETQTEIIASVLQPIVSFVVLGSIIIHGLSIPFFNISQNI
;
A
#
# COMPACT_ATOMS: atom_id res chain seq x y z
N ILE A 1 24.32 -4.99 -10.37
CA ILE A 1 23.24 -5.89 -10.83
C ILE A 1 21.96 -5.62 -10.05
N ASP A 2 22.01 -5.56 -8.72
CA ASP A 2 20.83 -5.32 -7.85
C ASP A 2 20.09 -4.00 -8.11
N LEU A 3 20.82 -2.90 -8.31
CA LEU A 3 20.20 -1.61 -8.65
C LEU A 3 19.40 -1.70 -9.95
N VAL A 4 19.97 -2.33 -10.99
CA VAL A 4 19.31 -2.47 -12.28
C VAL A 4 18.04 -3.31 -12.13
N PHE A 5 18.10 -4.44 -11.44
CA PHE A 5 16.93 -5.27 -11.18
C PHE A 5 15.85 -4.50 -10.41
N ASN A 6 16.21 -3.78 -9.35
CA ASN A 6 15.24 -2.98 -8.59
C ASN A 6 14.60 -1.90 -9.46
N CYS A 7 15.39 -1.13 -10.22
CA CYS A 7 14.88 -0.10 -11.13
C CYS A 7 13.95 -0.71 -12.18
N THR A 8 14.35 -1.78 -12.85
CA THR A 8 13.52 -2.48 -13.84
C THR A 8 12.22 -2.98 -13.22
N CYS A 9 12.27 -3.54 -12.01
CA CYS A 9 11.09 -4.04 -11.30
C CYS A 9 10.11 -2.90 -10.97
N PHE A 10 10.59 -1.75 -10.47
CA PHE A 10 9.73 -0.61 -10.18
C PHE A 10 9.19 0.09 -11.43
N ILE A 11 9.96 0.14 -12.52
CA ILE A 11 9.48 0.63 -13.82
C ILE A 11 8.34 -0.26 -14.32
N TYR A 12 8.51 -1.59 -14.26
CA TYR A 12 7.47 -2.55 -14.62
C TYR A 12 6.24 -2.39 -13.74
N ILE A 13 6.40 -2.30 -12.41
CA ILE A 13 5.29 -2.08 -11.48
C ILE A 13 4.55 -0.77 -11.80
N GLY A 14 5.29 0.30 -12.11
CA GLY A 14 4.70 1.58 -12.52
C GLY A 14 3.86 1.45 -13.79
N ALA A 15 4.33 0.69 -14.79
CA ALA A 15 3.58 0.39 -16.00
C ALA A 15 2.37 -0.54 -15.76
N TRP A 16 2.42 -1.38 -14.73
CA TRP A 16 1.35 -2.30 -14.34
C TRP A 16 0.20 -1.63 -13.58
N LEU A 17 0.36 -0.38 -13.12
CA LEU A 17 -0.68 0.33 -12.37
C LEU A 17 -1.93 0.60 -13.23
N PRO A 18 -3.12 0.15 -12.83
CA PRO A 18 -4.36 0.30 -13.58
C PRO A 18 -5.03 1.66 -13.28
N PHE A 19 -4.40 2.77 -13.66
CA PHE A 19 -4.88 4.12 -13.33
C PHE A 19 -6.34 4.38 -13.72
N GLN A 20 -6.79 3.81 -14.84
CA GLN A 20 -8.17 3.96 -15.32
C GLN A 20 -9.18 3.23 -14.40
N SER A 21 -8.78 2.15 -13.75
CA SER A 21 -9.63 1.32 -12.89
C SER A 21 -9.76 1.84 -11.44
N TYR A 22 -9.09 2.96 -11.10
CA TYR A 22 -9.23 3.58 -9.77
C TYR A 22 -10.57 4.29 -9.57
N THR A 23 -11.30 4.55 -10.66
CA THR A 23 -12.65 5.11 -10.63
C THR A 23 -13.54 4.21 -11.46
N ASP A 24 -14.19 3.26 -10.78
CA ASP A 24 -15.16 2.35 -11.40
C ASP A 24 -16.41 2.28 -10.52
N PRO A 25 -17.50 2.98 -10.90
CA PRO A 25 -18.75 2.95 -10.17
C PRO A 25 -19.38 1.55 -10.07
N ALA A 26 -19.17 0.67 -11.06
CA ALA A 26 -19.71 -0.70 -11.04
C ALA A 26 -19.05 -1.54 -9.94
N LEU A 27 -17.80 -1.24 -9.59
CA LEU A 27 -17.06 -1.84 -8.48
C LEU A 27 -17.17 -1.03 -7.18
N GLY A 28 -17.88 0.10 -7.19
CA GLY A 28 -17.93 1.04 -6.07
C GLY A 28 -16.60 1.73 -5.77
N LEU A 29 -15.66 1.74 -6.73
CA LEU A 29 -14.35 2.37 -6.60
C LEU A 29 -14.44 3.85 -6.96
N SER A 30 -13.85 4.68 -6.09
CA SER A 30 -13.60 6.08 -6.37
C SER A 30 -12.29 6.50 -5.72
N LEU A 31 -11.63 7.51 -6.28
CA LEU A 31 -10.38 8.04 -5.71
C LEU A 31 -10.55 8.43 -4.24
N GLY A 32 -11.66 9.05 -3.87
CA GLY A 32 -11.93 9.42 -2.47
C GLY A 32 -12.01 8.21 -1.53
N ARG A 33 -12.66 7.12 -1.96
CA ARG A 33 -12.72 5.87 -1.16
C ARG A 33 -11.36 5.20 -1.03
N LEU A 34 -10.58 5.19 -2.12
CA LEU A 34 -9.23 4.62 -2.13
C LEU A 34 -8.27 5.43 -1.24
N VAL A 35 -8.35 6.76 -1.28
CA VAL A 35 -7.58 7.65 -0.38
C VAL A 35 -7.98 7.41 1.07
N LEU A 36 -9.28 7.36 1.37
CA LEU A 36 -9.76 7.10 2.74
C LEU A 36 -9.30 5.73 3.26
N LEU A 37 -9.41 4.68 2.42
CA LEU A 37 -8.90 3.35 2.73
C LEU A 37 -7.40 3.41 3.02
N PHE A 38 -6.63 4.05 2.15
CA PHE A 38 -5.18 4.15 2.30
C PHE A 38 -4.77 4.91 3.57
N VAL A 39 -5.40 6.05 3.87
CA VAL A 39 -5.18 6.79 5.12
C VAL A 39 -5.53 5.93 6.34
N GLY A 40 -6.66 5.20 6.28
CA GLY A 40 -7.02 4.23 7.31
C GLY A 40 -5.93 3.17 7.51
N ILE A 41 -5.38 2.62 6.43
CA ILE A 41 -4.28 1.65 6.49
C ILE A 41 -3.03 2.27 7.13
N LEU A 42 -2.66 3.50 6.76
CA LEU A 42 -1.49 4.17 7.35
C LEU A 42 -1.65 4.36 8.86
N VAL A 43 -2.83 4.80 9.30
CA VAL A 43 -3.10 5.08 10.71
C VAL A 43 -3.25 3.81 11.53
N PHE A 44 -3.93 2.78 11.02
CA PHE A 44 -4.33 1.62 11.83
C PHE A 44 -3.44 0.38 11.69
N ARG A 45 -2.68 0.23 10.60
CA ARG A 45 -1.98 -1.03 10.31
C ARG A 45 -0.82 -1.36 11.26
N ARG A 46 -0.07 -0.35 11.70
CA ARG A 46 1.14 -0.55 12.53
C ARG A 46 1.25 0.39 13.72
N ILE A 47 0.89 1.66 13.54
CA ILE A 47 1.04 2.68 14.59
C ILE A 47 0.34 2.26 15.90
N PRO A 48 -0.91 1.76 15.91
CA PRO A 48 -1.57 1.40 17.16
C PRO A 48 -0.92 0.20 17.82
N SER A 49 -0.60 -0.85 17.07
CA SER A 49 0.06 -2.04 17.61
C SER A 49 1.45 -1.73 18.17
N VAL A 50 2.23 -0.87 17.48
CA VAL A 50 3.56 -0.47 17.97
C VAL A 50 3.43 0.43 19.19
N LEU A 51 2.48 1.37 19.21
CA LEU A 51 2.22 2.21 20.39
C LEU A 51 1.71 1.44 21.61
N MET A 52 0.97 0.35 21.40
CA MET A 52 0.57 -0.52 22.50
C MET A 52 1.74 -1.36 23.00
N LEU A 53 2.60 -1.82 22.08
CA LEU A 53 3.65 -2.78 22.40
C LEU A 53 5.00 -2.17 22.77
N TYR A 54 5.25 -0.88 22.48
CA TYR A 54 6.56 -0.27 22.71
C TYR A 54 7.08 -0.34 24.15
N PRO A 55 6.25 -0.36 25.22
CA PRO A 55 6.79 -0.52 26.58
C PRO A 55 7.51 -1.86 26.81
N TRP A 56 7.30 -2.86 25.95
CA TRP A 56 7.99 -4.16 25.98
C TRP A 56 9.14 -4.25 24.97
N ILE A 57 9.42 -3.20 24.20
CA ILE A 57 10.47 -3.17 23.19
C ILE A 57 11.59 -2.27 23.72
N GLU A 58 12.69 -2.88 24.16
CA GLU A 58 13.80 -2.18 24.81
C GLU A 58 14.46 -1.13 23.89
N GLU A 59 14.42 -1.34 22.57
CA GLU A 59 15.00 -0.43 21.58
C GLU A 59 14.16 0.82 21.30
N ILE A 60 12.91 0.91 21.81
CA ILE A 60 12.03 2.05 21.59
C ILE A 60 11.87 2.83 22.89
N GLU A 61 12.68 3.87 23.05
CA GLU A 61 12.80 4.63 24.31
C GLU A 61 11.64 5.59 24.57
N GLY A 62 10.72 5.78 23.60
CA GLY A 62 9.55 6.64 23.82
C GLY A 62 8.51 6.65 22.72
N TRP A 63 7.36 7.27 23.02
CA TRP A 63 6.20 7.29 22.14
C TRP A 63 6.47 7.93 20.77
N ARG A 64 7.36 8.94 20.68
CA ARG A 64 7.73 9.56 19.39
C ARG A 64 8.49 8.59 18.50
N GLN A 65 9.42 7.81 19.09
CA GLN A 65 10.13 6.75 18.38
C GLN A 65 9.16 5.62 17.99
N ALA A 66 8.23 5.26 18.87
CA ALA A 66 7.19 4.26 18.57
C ALA A 66 6.31 4.66 17.36
N VAL A 67 5.87 5.93 17.28
CA VAL A 67 5.12 6.44 16.12
C VAL A 67 5.99 6.39 14.87
N PHE A 68 7.25 6.82 14.95
CA PHE A 68 8.18 6.79 13.82
C PHE A 68 8.40 5.36 13.31
N THR A 69 8.71 4.42 14.22
CA THR A 69 8.87 2.99 13.91
C THR A 69 7.58 2.38 13.33
N GLY A 70 6.41 2.77 13.85
CA GLY A 70 5.12 2.36 13.32
C GLY A 70 4.85 2.89 11.90
N HIS A 71 5.25 4.13 11.62
CA HIS A 71 5.15 4.74 10.29
C HIS A 71 6.05 4.04 9.28
N PHE A 72 7.29 3.72 9.62
CA PHE A 72 8.23 3.05 8.72
C PHE A 72 7.95 1.55 8.58
N GLY A 73 7.06 1.21 7.65
CA GLY A 73 6.74 -0.16 7.23
C GLY A 73 6.08 -0.19 5.85
N PRO A 74 6.80 0.17 4.77
CA PRO A 74 6.19 0.32 3.45
C PRO A 74 5.57 -0.99 2.94
N MET A 75 4.44 -0.85 2.24
CA MET A 75 3.84 -1.90 1.41
C MET A 75 4.49 -1.86 0.03
N GLY A 76 4.81 -3.02 -0.51
CA GLY A 76 5.55 -3.10 -1.76
C GLY A 76 5.23 -4.37 -2.54
N VAL A 77 6.26 -4.88 -3.22
CA VAL A 77 6.16 -5.98 -4.21
C VAL A 77 5.52 -7.25 -3.63
N GLY A 78 5.70 -7.54 -2.34
CA GLY A 78 5.04 -8.70 -1.70
C GLY A 78 3.50 -8.63 -1.76
N ALA A 79 2.91 -7.43 -1.60
CA ALA A 79 1.47 -7.26 -1.73
C ALA A 79 1.01 -7.48 -3.17
N ILE A 80 1.78 -6.98 -4.15
CA ILE A 80 1.54 -7.21 -5.58
C ILE A 80 1.55 -8.71 -5.86
N PHE A 81 2.60 -9.42 -5.45
CA PHE A 81 2.74 -10.86 -5.64
C PHE A 81 1.54 -11.64 -5.09
N VAL A 82 1.15 -11.38 -3.83
CA VAL A 82 0.01 -12.07 -3.20
C VAL A 82 -1.30 -11.73 -3.92
N SER A 83 -1.49 -10.48 -4.35
CA SER A 83 -2.70 -10.06 -5.07
C SER A 83 -2.81 -10.72 -6.46
N THR A 84 -1.69 -10.80 -7.19
CA THR A 84 -1.64 -11.47 -8.49
C THR A 84 -1.84 -12.97 -8.32
N LEU A 85 -1.21 -13.59 -7.32
CA LEU A 85 -1.44 -15.00 -7.02
C LEU A 85 -2.90 -15.26 -6.68
N ALA A 86 -3.53 -14.43 -5.84
CA ALA A 86 -4.95 -14.54 -5.52
C ALA A 86 -5.82 -14.44 -6.77
N ALA A 87 -5.53 -13.50 -7.68
CA ALA A 87 -6.25 -13.37 -8.95
C ALA A 87 -6.17 -14.65 -9.81
N THR A 88 -5.04 -15.38 -9.81
CA THR A 88 -4.95 -16.68 -10.52
C THR A 88 -5.76 -17.81 -9.89
N ARG A 89 -6.18 -17.65 -8.64
CA ARG A 89 -6.99 -18.65 -7.91
C ARG A 89 -8.48 -18.33 -7.92
N LEU A 90 -8.84 -17.12 -8.34
CA LEU A 90 -10.22 -16.70 -8.49
C LEU A 90 -10.69 -16.95 -9.92
N PRO A 91 -12.00 -17.18 -10.13
CA PRO A 91 -12.58 -17.23 -11.47
C PRO A 91 -12.34 -15.90 -12.20
N GLU A 92 -12.21 -15.98 -13.51
CA GLU A 92 -12.15 -14.79 -14.37
C GLU A 92 -13.45 -13.99 -14.22
N PRO A 93 -13.39 -12.72 -13.78
CA PRO A 93 -14.58 -11.95 -13.52
C PRO A 93 -15.25 -11.50 -14.82
N LYS A 94 -16.60 -11.55 -14.83
CA LYS A 94 -17.38 -10.86 -15.86
C LYS A 94 -17.44 -9.36 -15.55
N TYR A 95 -17.81 -8.57 -16.56
CA TYR A 95 -18.08 -7.15 -16.39
C TYR A 95 -19.51 -6.81 -16.86
N PRO A 96 -20.40 -6.32 -15.97
CA PRO A 96 -20.19 -6.11 -14.54
C PRO A 96 -20.11 -7.45 -13.75
N PRO A 97 -19.44 -7.48 -12.58
CA PRO A 97 -19.36 -8.69 -11.77
C PRO A 97 -20.72 -9.03 -11.15
N GLU A 98 -21.10 -10.31 -11.19
CA GLU A 98 -22.40 -10.79 -10.70
C GLU A 98 -22.31 -11.40 -9.31
N THR A 99 -21.13 -11.93 -8.94
CA THR A 99 -20.90 -12.64 -7.68
C THR A 99 -19.88 -11.92 -6.80
N GLN A 100 -19.93 -12.18 -5.49
CA GLN A 100 -18.94 -11.61 -4.55
C GLN A 100 -17.51 -12.02 -4.91
N THR A 101 -17.32 -13.23 -5.42
CA THR A 101 -16.03 -13.74 -5.86
C THR A 101 -15.50 -12.95 -7.08
N GLU A 102 -16.36 -12.63 -8.04
CA GLU A 102 -16.01 -11.79 -9.19
C GLU A 102 -15.71 -10.35 -8.79
N ILE A 103 -16.43 -9.79 -7.80
CA ILE A 103 -16.11 -8.48 -7.24
C ILE A 103 -14.70 -8.50 -6.65
N ILE A 104 -14.38 -9.50 -5.81
CA ILE A 104 -13.04 -9.62 -5.20
C ILE A 104 -11.97 -9.72 -6.30
N ALA A 105 -12.17 -10.56 -7.31
CA ALA A 105 -11.25 -10.70 -8.43
C ALA A 105 -11.03 -9.36 -9.16
N SER A 106 -12.10 -8.59 -9.38
CA SER A 106 -12.07 -7.31 -10.08
C SER A 106 -11.39 -6.19 -9.28
N VAL A 107 -11.49 -6.20 -7.95
CA VAL A 107 -10.96 -5.12 -7.10
C VAL A 107 -9.54 -5.35 -6.58
N LEU A 108 -9.03 -6.58 -6.65
CA LEU A 108 -7.68 -6.92 -6.14
C LEU A 108 -6.60 -6.02 -6.72
N GLN A 109 -6.52 -5.94 -8.05
CA GLN A 109 -5.51 -5.14 -8.73
C GLN A 109 -5.62 -3.65 -8.38
N PRO A 110 -6.76 -2.96 -8.60
CA PRO A 110 -6.83 -1.51 -8.37
C PRO A 110 -6.65 -1.13 -6.90
N ILE A 111 -7.14 -1.91 -5.94
CA ILE A 111 -6.96 -1.60 -4.51
C ILE A 111 -5.50 -1.79 -4.09
N VAL A 112 -4.91 -2.94 -4.40
CA VAL A 112 -3.54 -3.26 -3.96
C VAL A 112 -2.53 -2.34 -4.64
N SER A 113 -2.69 -2.08 -5.94
CA SER A 113 -1.81 -1.18 -6.68
C SER A 113 -1.87 0.26 -6.14
N PHE A 114 -3.08 0.74 -5.77
CA PHE A 114 -3.24 2.06 -5.17
C PHE A 114 -2.57 2.16 -3.80
N VAL A 115 -2.76 1.14 -2.94
CA VAL A 115 -2.14 1.09 -1.61
C VAL A 115 -0.62 1.05 -1.72
N VAL A 116 -0.07 0.26 -2.64
CA VAL A 116 1.39 0.19 -2.87
C VAL A 116 1.92 1.51 -3.41
N LEU A 117 1.26 2.13 -4.40
CA LEU A 117 1.63 3.44 -4.93
C LEU A 117 1.67 4.50 -3.82
N GLY A 118 0.58 4.61 -3.04
CA GLY A 118 0.51 5.54 -1.91
C GLY A 118 1.61 5.27 -0.88
N SER A 119 1.91 4.01 -0.60
CA SER A 119 2.95 3.62 0.35
C SER A 119 4.34 4.02 -0.12
N ILE A 120 4.66 3.81 -1.40
CA ILE A 120 5.93 4.23 -2.01
C ILE A 120 6.08 5.75 -1.91
N ILE A 121 5.03 6.51 -2.23
CA ILE A 121 5.04 7.98 -2.15
C ILE A 121 5.26 8.43 -0.70
N ILE A 122 4.44 7.97 0.24
CA ILE A 122 4.47 8.45 1.62
C ILE A 122 5.77 8.05 2.32
N HIS A 123 6.15 6.78 2.31
CA HIS A 123 7.35 6.34 3.03
C HIS A 123 8.64 6.68 2.27
N GLY A 124 8.63 6.60 0.94
CA GLY A 124 9.79 6.94 0.12
C GLY A 124 10.17 8.42 0.24
N LEU A 125 9.20 9.32 0.36
CA LEU A 125 9.46 10.74 0.55
C LEU A 125 9.70 11.13 2.02
N SER A 126 9.34 10.29 2.98
CA SER A 126 9.47 10.60 4.41
C SER A 126 10.90 10.96 4.83
N ILE A 127 11.91 10.24 4.33
CA ILE A 127 13.33 10.48 4.69
C ILE A 127 13.84 11.81 4.10
N PRO A 128 13.67 12.10 2.78
CA PRO A 128 14.00 13.41 2.23
C PRO A 128 13.34 14.58 2.98
N PHE A 129 12.03 14.48 3.28
CA PHE A 129 11.33 15.53 4.02
C PHE A 129 11.87 15.72 5.45
N PHE A 130 12.18 14.63 6.15
CA PHE A 130 12.79 14.70 7.47
C PHE A 130 14.15 15.39 7.43
N ASN A 131 15.00 15.05 6.45
CA ASN A 131 16.32 15.65 6.28
C ASN A 131 16.26 17.14 5.92
N ILE A 132 15.28 17.57 5.11
CA ILE A 132 15.09 19.00 4.80
C ILE A 132 14.62 19.76 6.05
N SER A 133 13.70 19.18 6.82
CA SER A 133 13.16 19.82 8.03
C SER A 133 14.20 20.05 9.14
N GLN A 134 15.31 19.31 9.16
CA GLN A 134 16.39 19.51 10.14
C GLN A 134 17.40 20.60 9.70
N ASN A 135 17.38 21.00 8.43
CA ASN A 135 18.29 22.00 7.86
C ASN A 135 17.66 23.40 7.71
N ILE A 136 16.42 23.58 8.19
CA ILE A 136 15.72 24.87 8.32
C ILE A 136 15.68 25.23 9.80
#